data_AF-A0AAW9QNK5-F1
#
_entry.id   AF-A0AAW9QNK5-F1
#
_cell.length_a   1.000
_cell.length_b   1.000
_cell.length_c   1.000
_cell.angle_alpha   90.00
_cell.angle_beta   90.00
_cell.angle_gamma   90.00
#
_symmetry.space_group_name_H-M   'P 1'
#
loop_
_entity.id
_entity.type
_entity.pdbx_description
1 polymer ?
#
loop_
_entity_poly.entity_id
_entity_poly.type
_entity_poly.pdbx_seq_one_letter_code
_entity_poly.pdbx_strand_id
1 'polypeptide(L)'
;MTRSIWKIIILIISIIVFAFSVQSISFSNRSSPIVATLPDISGLAWVEDGRFLAVHDAKDPSSARISLLSVPEDGKTLSWQSLTVNWPESSGIGKDLEAITAIPGTDFFLLAESGDRKPNQRLFLISYKNEKVKILAVTNWPVPVENVEAIAVTRVNDRYLFLYAERAENRSGTDIRWTTLTLDPLRFGEFRSVSFTSPFGSGEYVRQISDLALDSQGNLYIASTRDPGDKGAFRSAIYRIGRVSGESGVILDPNPRPLGEIDGLKVEGVTIQKRTTGDRLFFGTDDEDYGGVFRPLPEG
;
A
#
# COMPACT_ATOMS: atom_id res chain seq x y z
N MET A 1 -62.67 -37.97 12.27
CA MET A 1 -61.34 -38.27 12.85
C MET A 1 -60.17 -37.58 12.12
N THR A 2 -60.42 -36.69 11.16
CA THR A 2 -59.40 -36.14 10.23
C THR A 2 -59.01 -34.67 10.47
N ARG A 3 -59.74 -33.93 11.31
CA ARG A 3 -59.45 -32.51 11.64
C ARG A 3 -58.40 -32.31 12.74
N SER A 4 -58.09 -33.34 13.53
CA SER A 4 -57.13 -33.25 14.65
C SER A 4 -55.67 -33.35 14.18
N ILE A 5 -55.42 -34.14 13.14
CA ILE A 5 -54.07 -34.41 12.61
C ILE A 5 -53.48 -33.16 11.93
N TRP A 6 -54.31 -32.35 11.27
CA TRP A 6 -53.88 -31.09 10.65
C TRP A 6 -53.42 -30.02 11.64
N LYS A 7 -53.98 -29.98 12.86
CA LYS A 7 -53.55 -29.04 13.89
C LYS A 7 -52.19 -29.40 14.48
N ILE A 8 -51.86 -30.70 14.54
CA ILE A 8 -50.57 -31.17 15.06
C ILE A 8 -49.45 -30.93 14.03
N ILE A 9 -49.72 -31.10 12.74
CA ILE A 9 -48.75 -30.84 11.66
C ILE A 9 -48.39 -29.34 11.58
N ILE A 10 -49.37 -28.44 11.71
CA ILE A 10 -49.13 -26.98 11.68
C ILE A 10 -48.32 -26.52 12.91
N LEU A 11 -48.52 -27.15 14.07
CA LEU A 11 -47.76 -26.84 15.29
C LEU A 11 -46.29 -27.30 15.18
N ILE A 12 -46.03 -28.47 14.58
CA ILE A 12 -44.66 -28.97 14.36
C ILE A 12 -43.90 -28.12 13.34
N ILE A 13 -44.56 -27.65 12.27
CA ILE A 13 -43.94 -26.74 11.28
C ILE A 13 -43.63 -25.38 11.91
N SER A 14 -44.46 -24.88 12.83
CA SER A 14 -44.21 -23.61 13.53
C SER A 14 -43.03 -23.69 14.50
N ILE A 15 -42.77 -24.84 15.12
CA ILE A 15 -41.61 -25.07 16.00
C ILE A 15 -40.31 -25.20 15.18
N ILE A 16 -40.36 -25.78 13.98
CA ILE A 16 -39.20 -25.89 13.10
C ILE A 16 -38.83 -24.53 12.48
N VAL A 17 -39.82 -23.67 12.20
CA VAL A 17 -39.57 -22.30 11.71
C VAL A 17 -39.02 -21.38 12.80
N PHE A 18 -39.29 -21.65 14.09
CA PHE A 18 -38.69 -20.89 15.20
C PHE A 18 -37.27 -21.34 15.58
N ALA A 19 -36.84 -22.54 15.15
CA ALA A 19 -35.49 -23.05 15.39
C ALA A 19 -34.46 -22.60 14.33
N PHE A 20 -34.91 -21.99 13.24
CA PHE A 20 -34.05 -21.32 12.25
C PHE A 20 -34.20 -19.80 12.33
N SER A 21 -34.15 -19.25 13.55
CA SER A 21 -33.63 -17.89 13.70
C SER A 21 -32.16 -17.94 13.28
N VAL A 22 -31.93 -17.55 12.03
CA VAL A 22 -30.61 -17.27 11.46
C VAL A 22 -29.86 -16.43 12.49
N GLN A 23 -28.95 -17.06 13.22
CA GLN A 23 -27.85 -16.33 13.85
C GLN A 23 -27.06 -15.77 12.68
N SER A 24 -27.40 -14.56 12.26
CA SER A 24 -26.47 -13.71 11.54
C SER A 24 -25.29 -13.52 12.49
N ILE A 25 -24.30 -14.39 12.36
CA ILE A 25 -22.96 -14.19 12.88
C ILE A 25 -22.48 -12.93 12.19
N SER A 26 -22.77 -11.78 12.79
CA SER A 26 -22.03 -10.57 12.51
C SER A 26 -20.63 -10.87 12.99
N PHE A 27 -19.72 -11.18 12.06
CA PHE A 27 -18.31 -10.95 12.30
C PHE A 27 -18.19 -9.45 12.54
N SER A 28 -18.32 -9.05 13.80
CA SER A 28 -17.86 -7.75 14.23
C SER A 28 -16.36 -7.75 13.95
N ASN A 29 -15.92 -6.94 12.97
CA ASN A 29 -14.55 -6.45 12.95
C ASN A 29 -14.36 -5.74 14.29
N ARG A 30 -13.88 -6.47 15.30
CA ARG A 30 -13.44 -5.85 16.54
C ARG A 30 -12.22 -5.05 16.13
N SER A 31 -12.36 -3.72 16.15
CA SER A 31 -11.24 -2.83 16.32
C SER A 31 -10.48 -3.31 17.57
N SER A 32 -9.38 -4.02 17.38
CA SER A 32 -8.55 -4.47 18.48
C SER A 32 -7.95 -3.23 19.14
N PRO A 33 -8.21 -2.95 20.42
CA PRO A 33 -7.38 -1.98 21.13
C PRO A 33 -5.93 -2.49 21.10
N ILE A 34 -4.97 -1.57 20.93
CA ILE A 34 -3.55 -1.90 20.75
C ILE A 34 -3.05 -2.74 21.93
N VAL A 35 -3.00 -4.04 21.73
CA VAL A 35 -2.12 -5.00 22.40
C VAL A 35 -1.29 -5.76 21.35
N ALA A 36 -1.66 -5.68 20.06
CA ALA A 36 -0.90 -6.23 18.95
C ALA A 36 0.03 -5.17 18.35
N THR A 37 1.31 -5.52 18.24
CA THR A 37 2.31 -4.81 17.43
C THR A 37 1.78 -4.61 16.02
N LEU A 38 2.02 -3.42 15.47
CA LEU A 38 1.71 -3.11 14.07
C LEU A 38 2.59 -4.01 13.19
N PRO A 39 2.05 -4.72 12.19
CA PRO A 39 2.86 -5.47 11.25
C PRO A 39 3.74 -4.53 10.42
N ASP A 40 4.83 -5.07 9.88
CA ASP A 40 5.73 -4.36 8.98
C ASP A 40 5.00 -3.73 7.79
N ILE A 41 5.33 -2.48 7.46
CA ILE A 41 4.69 -1.73 6.39
C ILE A 41 5.63 -1.68 5.20
N SER A 42 5.38 -2.55 4.23
CA SER A 42 6.10 -2.61 2.95
C SER A 42 5.49 -1.65 1.91
N GLY A 43 4.53 -0.80 2.29
CA GLY A 43 3.97 0.23 1.41
C GLY A 43 2.76 0.93 2.03
N LEU A 44 2.55 2.20 1.70
CA LEU A 44 1.59 3.04 2.40
C LEU A 44 0.84 4.03 1.48
N ALA A 45 -0.50 4.04 1.57
CA ALA A 45 -1.34 4.96 0.80
C ALA A 45 -2.37 5.68 1.68
N TRP A 46 -2.44 7.00 1.58
CA TRP A 46 -3.52 7.79 2.19
C TRP A 46 -4.87 7.54 1.49
N VAL A 47 -5.94 7.48 2.28
CA VAL A 47 -7.33 7.34 1.82
C VAL A 47 -8.05 8.68 1.94
N GLU A 48 -8.50 9.02 3.15
CA GLU A 48 -9.21 10.24 3.54
C GLU A 48 -9.18 10.35 5.07
N ASP A 49 -9.47 11.52 5.65
CA ASP A 49 -9.77 11.69 7.09
C ASP A 49 -8.81 10.97 8.08
N GLY A 50 -7.50 11.04 7.83
CA GLY A 50 -6.49 10.40 8.68
C GLY A 50 -6.44 8.87 8.58
N ARG A 51 -7.07 8.28 7.56
CA ARG A 51 -7.02 6.85 7.24
C ARG A 51 -6.01 6.53 6.17
N PHE A 52 -5.36 5.39 6.32
CA PHE A 52 -4.32 4.91 5.42
C PHE A 52 -4.46 3.41 5.19
N LEU A 53 -4.15 2.95 3.98
CA LEU A 53 -3.95 1.54 3.70
C LEU A 53 -2.46 1.26 3.74
N ALA A 54 -2.07 0.28 4.55
CA ALA A 54 -0.73 -0.31 4.53
C ALA A 54 -0.80 -1.67 3.85
N VAL A 55 0.22 -2.01 3.06
CA VAL A 55 0.45 -3.37 2.58
C VAL A 55 1.63 -4.01 3.31
N HIS A 56 1.67 -5.33 3.29
CA HIS A 56 2.62 -6.12 4.07
C HIS A 56 3.20 -7.24 3.19
N ASP A 57 4.50 -7.48 3.29
CA ASP A 57 5.10 -8.73 2.83
C ASP A 57 4.61 -9.89 3.72
N ALA A 58 3.74 -10.73 3.15
CA ALA A 58 2.93 -11.69 3.88
C ALA A 58 3.06 -13.09 3.26
N LYS A 59 4.13 -13.79 3.65
CA LYS A 59 4.40 -15.16 3.18
C LYS A 59 3.40 -16.19 3.73
N ASP A 60 2.91 -16.02 4.96
CA ASP A 60 1.91 -16.91 5.58
C ASP A 60 0.47 -16.56 5.13
N PRO A 61 -0.39 -17.55 4.80
CA PRO A 61 -1.79 -17.30 4.45
C PRO A 61 -2.61 -16.55 5.51
N SER A 62 -2.29 -16.70 6.80
CA SER A 62 -2.98 -16.06 7.91
C SER A 62 -2.51 -14.64 8.21
N SER A 63 -1.35 -14.23 7.68
CA SER A 63 -0.83 -12.87 7.85
C SER A 63 -1.71 -11.81 7.18
N ALA A 64 -1.80 -10.65 7.83
CA ALA A 64 -2.41 -9.47 7.24
C ALA A 64 -1.67 -9.09 5.96
N ARG A 65 -2.42 -8.71 4.91
CA ARG A 65 -1.87 -8.26 3.62
C ARG A 65 -2.17 -6.81 3.33
N ILE A 66 -3.31 -6.37 3.84
CA ILE A 66 -3.73 -4.98 3.81
C ILE A 66 -4.26 -4.65 5.20
N SER A 67 -3.77 -3.59 5.79
CA SER A 67 -4.30 -3.05 7.04
C SER A 67 -4.84 -1.64 6.84
N LEU A 68 -5.92 -1.32 7.54
CA LEU A 68 -6.40 0.05 7.69
C LEU A 68 -5.76 0.66 8.93
N LEU A 69 -4.96 1.71 8.74
CA LEU A 69 -4.43 2.54 9.82
C LEU A 69 -5.32 3.77 9.98
N SER A 70 -5.52 4.23 11.22
CA SER A 70 -6.28 5.44 11.52
C SER A 70 -5.50 6.32 12.50
N VAL A 71 -5.26 7.55 12.08
CA VAL A 71 -4.67 8.62 12.89
C VAL A 71 -5.80 9.50 13.39
N PRO A 72 -6.14 9.43 14.68
CA PRO A 72 -7.16 10.30 15.24
C PRO A 72 -6.68 11.76 15.32
N GLU A 73 -7.57 12.70 15.03
CA GLU A 73 -7.27 14.14 15.11
C GLU A 73 -7.18 14.67 16.56
N ASP A 74 -7.73 13.93 17.53
CA ASP A 74 -7.98 14.37 18.91
C ASP A 74 -6.98 13.83 19.94
N GLY A 75 -5.78 13.42 19.50
CA GLY A 75 -4.71 12.94 20.39
C GLY A 75 -4.97 11.54 20.98
N LYS A 76 -5.97 10.81 20.49
CA LYS A 76 -6.13 9.39 20.77
C LYS A 76 -4.98 8.57 20.17
N THR A 77 -4.90 7.30 20.58
CA THR A 77 -3.89 6.38 20.07
C THR A 77 -4.21 5.99 18.63
N LEU A 78 -3.19 5.99 17.78
CA LEU A 78 -3.18 5.35 16.45
C LEU A 78 -3.82 3.97 16.54
N SER A 79 -4.70 3.60 15.62
CA SER A 79 -5.29 2.26 15.60
C SER A 79 -5.08 1.59 14.25
N TRP A 80 -5.01 0.27 14.24
CA TRP A 80 -4.96 -0.49 13.00
C TRP A 80 -5.89 -1.71 13.04
N GLN A 81 -6.33 -2.16 11.86
CA GLN A 81 -7.03 -3.43 11.69
C GLN A 81 -6.65 -4.08 10.37
N SER A 82 -6.48 -5.40 10.36
CA SER A 82 -6.32 -6.17 9.13
C SER A 82 -7.64 -6.15 8.33
N LEU A 83 -7.55 -5.94 7.03
CA LEU A 83 -8.68 -5.99 6.11
C LEU A 83 -8.70 -7.34 5.40
N THR A 84 -9.86 -7.99 5.39
CA THR A 84 -10.06 -9.21 4.60
C THR A 84 -10.15 -8.87 3.12
N VAL A 85 -9.33 -9.56 2.32
CA VAL A 85 -9.32 -9.45 0.86
C VAL A 85 -9.77 -10.78 0.26
N ASN A 86 -10.79 -10.74 -0.58
CA ASN A 86 -11.23 -11.90 -1.34
C ASN A 86 -10.40 -12.02 -2.62
N TRP A 87 -9.30 -12.77 -2.54
CA TRP A 87 -8.41 -13.04 -3.67
C TRP A 87 -9.08 -13.98 -4.68
N PRO A 88 -9.12 -13.63 -5.99
CA PRO A 88 -9.59 -14.56 -7.02
C PRO A 88 -8.73 -15.83 -7.02
N GLU A 89 -9.38 -17.00 -7.04
CA GLU A 89 -8.67 -18.30 -7.08
C GLU A 89 -7.71 -18.39 -8.27
N SER A 90 -8.13 -17.84 -9.42
CA SER A 90 -7.35 -17.84 -10.65
C SER A 90 -6.07 -17.01 -10.57
N SER A 91 -6.04 -15.95 -9.75
CA SER A 91 -4.82 -15.18 -9.53
C SER A 91 -3.99 -15.75 -8.39
N GLY A 92 -4.61 -16.40 -7.41
CA GLY A 92 -3.97 -16.75 -6.15
C GLY A 92 -3.78 -15.53 -5.23
N ILE A 93 -3.38 -15.80 -3.99
CA ILE A 93 -3.16 -14.78 -2.96
C ILE A 93 -1.91 -13.94 -3.25
N GLY A 94 -1.96 -12.63 -2.95
CA GLY A 94 -0.75 -11.78 -2.93
C GLY A 94 0.14 -12.18 -1.76
N LYS A 95 1.41 -12.46 -2.00
CA LYS A 95 2.34 -12.93 -0.96
C LYS A 95 3.42 -11.92 -0.60
N ASP A 96 3.78 -11.09 -1.56
CA ASP A 96 5.02 -10.31 -1.52
C ASP A 96 4.71 -8.86 -1.94
N LEU A 97 3.75 -8.26 -1.22
CA LEU A 97 3.23 -6.95 -1.55
C LEU A 97 4.18 -5.89 -1.04
N GLU A 98 4.82 -5.19 -1.97
CA GLU A 98 5.96 -4.31 -1.69
C GLU A 98 5.70 -2.86 -2.05
N ALA A 99 4.49 -2.54 -2.55
CA ALA A 99 4.07 -1.14 -2.63
C ALA A 99 2.55 -1.02 -2.81
N ILE A 100 2.00 0.13 -2.41
CA ILE A 100 0.62 0.54 -2.69
C ILE A 100 0.56 2.03 -3.00
N THR A 101 -0.30 2.42 -3.94
CA THR A 101 -0.54 3.83 -4.24
C THR A 101 -2.01 4.11 -4.54
N ALA A 102 -2.50 5.27 -4.12
CA ALA A 102 -3.84 5.74 -4.42
C ALA A 102 -3.94 6.22 -5.87
N ILE A 103 -5.09 5.98 -6.52
CA ILE A 103 -5.38 6.50 -7.85
C ILE A 103 -6.15 7.83 -7.73
N PRO A 104 -5.55 8.98 -8.12
CA PRO A 104 -6.16 10.28 -7.86
C PRO A 104 -7.57 10.44 -8.43
N GLY A 105 -8.50 10.93 -7.60
CA GLY A 105 -9.88 11.20 -7.99
C GLY A 105 -10.78 9.96 -8.06
N THR A 106 -10.37 8.84 -7.46
CA THR A 106 -11.13 7.59 -7.40
C THR A 106 -11.03 6.97 -6.00
N ASP A 107 -11.79 5.92 -5.75
CA ASP A 107 -11.65 5.03 -4.58
C ASP A 107 -10.74 3.82 -4.87
N PHE A 108 -9.90 3.91 -5.91
CA PHE A 108 -9.03 2.82 -6.35
C PHE A 108 -7.60 2.98 -5.86
N PHE A 109 -6.95 1.83 -5.70
CA PHE A 109 -5.54 1.72 -5.33
C PHE A 109 -4.88 0.68 -6.23
N LEU A 110 -3.61 0.90 -6.53
CA LEU A 110 -2.77 -0.09 -7.22
C LEU A 110 -1.78 -0.65 -6.22
N LEU A 111 -1.65 -1.97 -6.18
CA LEU A 111 -0.67 -2.68 -5.36
C LEU A 111 0.34 -3.35 -6.28
N ALA A 112 1.61 -3.34 -5.87
CA ALA A 112 2.66 -4.11 -6.52
C ALA A 112 3.03 -5.31 -5.66
N GLU A 113 3.11 -6.45 -6.31
CA GLU A 113 3.84 -7.60 -5.78
C GLU A 113 5.21 -7.66 -6.44
N SER A 114 6.23 -7.68 -5.59
CA SER A 114 7.61 -7.94 -5.95
C SER A 114 7.88 -9.43 -5.83
N GLY A 115 8.75 -9.99 -6.66
CA GLY A 115 9.09 -11.40 -6.53
C GLY A 115 10.02 -11.83 -7.64
N ASP A 116 10.98 -12.66 -7.30
CA ASP A 116 12.08 -13.01 -8.21
C ASP A 116 11.63 -13.85 -9.42
N ARG A 117 10.43 -14.43 -9.38
CA ARG A 117 9.92 -15.32 -10.43
C ARG A 117 8.42 -15.20 -10.62
N LYS A 118 8.00 -15.33 -11.89
CA LYS A 118 6.59 -15.51 -12.24
C LYS A 118 6.01 -16.72 -11.49
N PRO A 119 4.75 -16.65 -11.03
CA PRO A 119 3.79 -15.56 -11.26
C PRO A 119 3.86 -14.43 -10.22
N ASN A 120 4.86 -14.35 -9.34
CA ASN A 120 4.92 -13.40 -8.22
C ASN A 120 5.40 -11.98 -8.64
N GLN A 121 4.98 -11.55 -9.83
CA GLN A 121 5.28 -10.24 -10.39
C GLN A 121 3.95 -9.70 -10.93
N ARG A 122 3.11 -9.20 -10.02
CA ARG A 122 1.73 -8.82 -10.30
C ARG A 122 1.44 -7.40 -9.87
N LEU A 123 0.46 -6.81 -10.56
CA LEU A 123 -0.18 -5.58 -10.20
C LEU A 123 -1.66 -5.86 -9.92
N PHE A 124 -2.16 -5.38 -8.78
CA PHE A 124 -3.56 -5.53 -8.39
C PHE A 124 -4.21 -4.16 -8.35
N LEU A 125 -5.23 -3.95 -9.18
CA LEU A 125 -6.14 -2.82 -9.03
C LEU A 125 -7.22 -3.22 -8.04
N ILE A 126 -7.34 -2.46 -6.95
CA ILE A 126 -8.38 -2.67 -5.94
C ILE A 126 -9.26 -1.42 -5.81
N SER A 127 -10.50 -1.61 -5.33
CA SER A 127 -11.28 -0.52 -4.73
C SER A 127 -11.31 -0.67 -3.22
N TYR A 128 -11.28 0.44 -2.50
CA TYR A 128 -11.54 0.49 -1.07
C TYR A 128 -12.75 1.38 -0.77
N LYS A 129 -13.79 0.81 -0.17
CA LYS A 129 -14.99 1.55 0.25
C LYS A 129 -15.64 0.92 1.46
N ASN A 130 -16.03 1.74 2.44
CA ASN A 130 -16.69 1.28 3.67
C ASN A 130 -15.90 0.13 4.35
N GLU A 131 -14.58 0.31 4.48
CA GLU A 131 -13.67 -0.68 5.08
C GLU A 131 -13.63 -2.03 4.36
N LYS A 132 -14.06 -2.09 3.10
CA LYS A 132 -14.01 -3.29 2.25
C LYS A 132 -13.06 -3.08 1.09
N VAL A 133 -12.16 -4.04 0.91
CA VAL A 133 -11.29 -4.14 -0.26
C VAL A 133 -11.89 -5.12 -1.26
N LYS A 134 -11.91 -4.73 -2.54
CA LYS A 134 -12.28 -5.60 -3.65
C LYS A 134 -11.22 -5.54 -4.73
N ILE A 135 -10.76 -6.69 -5.20
CA ILE A 135 -9.89 -6.78 -6.38
C ILE A 135 -10.74 -6.57 -7.63
N LEU A 136 -10.36 -5.58 -8.43
CA LEU A 136 -11.02 -5.20 -9.67
C LEU A 136 -10.31 -5.81 -10.88
N ALA A 137 -8.98 -5.81 -10.88
CA ALA A 137 -8.17 -6.40 -11.93
C ALA A 137 -6.84 -6.92 -11.36
N VAL A 138 -6.31 -7.95 -12.01
CA VAL A 138 -4.96 -8.47 -11.77
C VAL A 138 -4.27 -8.59 -13.12
N THR A 139 -3.03 -8.11 -13.20
CA THR A 139 -2.19 -8.27 -14.39
C THR A 139 -0.77 -8.57 -13.97
N ASN A 140 -0.01 -9.21 -14.85
CA ASN A 140 1.44 -9.28 -14.67
C ASN A 140 2.06 -7.91 -14.98
N TRP A 141 3.28 -7.68 -14.49
CA TRP A 141 4.07 -6.54 -14.96
C TRP A 141 4.18 -6.55 -16.50
N PRO A 142 3.89 -5.42 -17.16
CA PRO A 142 3.89 -5.31 -18.62
C PRO A 142 5.30 -5.32 -19.23
N VAL A 143 6.32 -5.22 -18.37
CA VAL A 143 7.75 -5.24 -18.70
C VAL A 143 8.47 -6.15 -17.69
N PRO A 144 9.66 -6.68 -18.02
CA PRO A 144 10.49 -7.37 -17.03
C PRO A 144 10.82 -6.42 -15.88
N VAL A 145 10.66 -6.92 -14.65
CA VAL A 145 11.03 -6.22 -13.42
C VAL A 145 11.82 -7.12 -12.49
N GLU A 146 12.63 -6.50 -11.63
CA GLU A 146 13.45 -7.13 -10.60
C GLU A 146 13.29 -6.35 -9.29
N ASN A 147 12.79 -7.00 -8.24
CA ASN A 147 12.67 -6.42 -6.89
C ASN A 147 12.07 -5.01 -6.88
N VAL A 148 10.80 -4.88 -7.25
CA VAL A 148 10.09 -3.59 -7.22
C VAL A 148 9.80 -3.22 -5.77
N GLU A 149 10.26 -2.05 -5.35
CA GLU A 149 10.05 -1.55 -3.97
C GLU A 149 9.06 -0.41 -3.90
N ALA A 150 8.76 0.23 -5.04
CA ALA A 150 8.09 1.51 -4.99
C ALA A 150 7.24 1.73 -6.23
N ILE A 151 5.99 2.19 -6.02
CA ILE A 151 5.07 2.63 -7.09
C ILE A 151 4.38 3.92 -6.70
N ALA A 152 4.06 4.77 -7.69
CA ALA A 152 3.07 5.82 -7.48
C ALA A 152 2.23 6.06 -8.71
N VAL A 153 1.04 6.64 -8.49
CA VAL A 153 0.20 7.16 -9.57
C VAL A 153 -0.10 8.63 -9.32
N THR A 154 0.05 9.43 -10.37
CA THR A 154 -0.44 10.81 -10.39
C THR A 154 -1.36 11.05 -11.58
N ARG A 155 -2.11 12.14 -11.53
CA ARG A 155 -2.93 12.61 -12.64
C ARG A 155 -2.33 13.90 -13.17
N VAL A 156 -1.94 13.90 -14.44
CA VAL A 156 -1.45 15.07 -15.16
C VAL A 156 -2.44 15.36 -16.27
N ASN A 157 -3.09 16.52 -16.21
CA ASN A 157 -4.25 16.84 -17.05
C ASN A 157 -5.32 15.73 -16.90
N ASP A 158 -5.72 15.08 -18.00
CA ASP A 158 -6.72 14.01 -18.03
C ASP A 158 -6.12 12.61 -18.18
N ARG A 159 -4.84 12.43 -17.82
CA ARG A 159 -4.15 11.14 -17.92
C ARG A 159 -3.53 10.74 -16.59
N TYR A 160 -3.63 9.45 -16.28
CA TYR A 160 -2.87 8.86 -15.19
C TYR A 160 -1.45 8.53 -15.69
N LEU A 161 -0.47 8.87 -14.86
CA LEU A 161 0.90 8.40 -15.01
C LEU A 161 1.21 7.45 -13.85
N PHE A 162 1.64 6.25 -14.20
CA PHE A 162 2.15 5.24 -13.28
C PHE A 162 3.67 5.33 -13.27
N LEU A 163 4.25 5.34 -12.07
CA LEU A 163 5.67 5.34 -11.81
C LEU A 163 6.05 4.10 -11.01
N TYR A 164 7.25 3.57 -11.23
CA TYR A 164 7.85 2.58 -10.36
C TYR A 164 9.37 2.74 -10.27
N ALA A 165 9.94 2.18 -9.20
CA ALA A 165 11.38 2.00 -9.06
C ALA A 165 11.69 0.61 -8.48
N GLU A 166 12.86 0.10 -8.83
CA GLU A 166 13.40 -1.17 -8.36
C GLU A 166 14.44 -0.93 -7.27
N ARG A 167 14.64 -1.93 -6.40
CA ARG A 167 15.63 -1.94 -5.31
C ARG A 167 17.02 -1.53 -5.77
N ALA A 168 17.38 -1.95 -6.98
CA ALA A 168 18.70 -1.76 -7.59
C ALA A 168 19.83 -2.23 -6.66
N GLU A 169 19.68 -3.43 -6.12
CA GLU A 169 20.60 -4.02 -5.16
C GLU A 169 22.05 -3.98 -5.65
N ASN A 170 22.95 -3.54 -4.76
CA ASN A 170 24.38 -3.40 -5.04
C ASN A 170 24.72 -2.46 -6.22
N ARG A 171 23.82 -1.55 -6.60
CA ARG A 171 24.06 -0.51 -7.62
C ARG A 171 24.19 0.87 -6.98
N SER A 172 24.87 1.77 -7.68
CA SER A 172 25.05 3.18 -7.24
C SER A 172 23.84 4.08 -7.54
N GLY A 173 22.80 3.54 -8.17
CA GLY A 173 21.60 4.27 -8.57
C GLY A 173 20.53 3.30 -9.07
N THR A 174 19.32 3.82 -9.22
CA THR A 174 18.16 3.13 -9.78
C THR A 174 17.54 3.95 -10.90
N ASP A 175 16.60 3.37 -11.64
CA ASP A 175 15.79 4.11 -12.60
C ASP A 175 14.41 4.38 -12.01
N ILE A 176 13.95 5.62 -12.12
CA ILE A 176 12.53 5.93 -11.97
C ILE A 176 11.90 5.77 -13.34
N ARG A 177 10.98 4.82 -13.45
CA ARG A 177 10.32 4.47 -14.71
C ARG A 177 8.87 4.91 -14.67
N TRP A 178 8.34 5.39 -15.79
CA TRP A 178 6.96 5.83 -15.86
C TRP A 178 6.29 5.57 -17.20
N THR A 179 4.96 5.48 -17.16
CA THR A 179 4.12 5.27 -18.34
C THR A 179 2.72 5.84 -18.10
N THR A 180 1.92 5.94 -19.17
CA THR A 180 0.48 6.22 -19.05
C THR A 180 -0.28 5.00 -18.52
N LEU A 181 -1.26 5.23 -17.67
CA LEU A 181 -2.13 4.21 -17.08
C LEU A 181 -3.59 4.40 -17.53
N THR A 182 -4.23 3.32 -17.96
CA THR A 182 -5.69 3.21 -18.13
C THR A 182 -6.22 2.20 -17.12
N LEU A 183 -7.36 2.47 -16.50
CA LEU A 183 -7.90 1.64 -15.41
C LEU A 183 -8.93 0.62 -15.89
N ASP A 184 -9.64 0.91 -16.98
CA ASP A 184 -10.65 0.02 -17.57
C ASP A 184 -10.53 -0.04 -19.10
N PRO A 185 -9.93 -1.10 -19.65
CA PRO A 185 -9.20 -2.16 -18.94
C PRO A 185 -7.89 -1.63 -18.32
N LEU A 186 -7.37 -2.32 -17.30
CA LEU A 186 -6.07 -2.02 -16.70
C LEU A 186 -4.95 -2.20 -17.76
N ARG A 187 -4.37 -1.09 -18.23
CA ARG A 187 -3.35 -1.07 -19.28
C ARG A 187 -2.27 -0.04 -19.00
N PHE A 188 -1.06 -0.39 -19.41
CA PHE A 188 0.14 0.42 -19.30
C PHE A 188 0.62 0.75 -20.72
N GLY A 189 1.03 2.00 -20.94
CA GLY A 189 1.63 2.43 -22.20
C GLY A 189 3.11 2.07 -22.29
N GLU A 190 3.83 2.75 -23.18
CA GLU A 190 5.29 2.63 -23.29
C GLU A 190 6.01 3.29 -22.10
N PHE A 191 6.97 2.57 -21.52
CA PHE A 191 7.75 3.06 -20.39
C PHE A 191 8.89 3.97 -20.84
N ARG A 192 9.05 5.06 -20.09
CA ARG A 192 10.23 5.94 -20.11
C ARG A 192 10.97 5.80 -18.79
N SER A 193 12.22 6.25 -18.75
CA SER A 193 13.02 6.20 -17.55
C SER A 193 13.89 7.44 -17.37
N VAL A 194 14.27 7.69 -16.12
CA VAL A 194 15.33 8.62 -15.74
C VAL A 194 16.15 7.96 -14.64
N SER A 195 17.47 7.97 -14.79
CA SER A 195 18.36 7.43 -13.77
C SER A 195 18.47 8.39 -12.59
N PHE A 196 18.48 7.83 -11.39
CA PHE A 196 18.52 8.55 -10.14
C PHE A 196 19.53 7.91 -9.19
N THR A 197 20.29 8.75 -8.50
CA THR A 197 21.16 8.36 -7.40
C THR A 197 20.75 9.16 -6.18
N SER A 198 20.46 8.47 -5.08
CA SER A 198 20.08 9.11 -3.84
C SER A 198 21.27 9.86 -3.20
N PRO A 199 21.06 11.09 -2.70
CA PRO A 199 22.07 11.77 -1.89
C PRO A 199 22.42 11.04 -0.59
N PHE A 200 21.56 10.10 -0.16
CA PHE A 200 21.79 9.29 1.04
C PHE A 200 23.06 8.43 0.97
N GLY A 201 23.49 8.11 -0.25
CA GLY A 201 24.72 7.38 -0.51
C GLY A 201 24.53 6.22 -1.48
N SER A 202 25.58 5.41 -1.59
CA SER A 202 25.62 4.22 -2.43
C SER A 202 26.45 3.14 -1.76
N GLY A 203 26.22 1.89 -2.12
CA GLY A 203 27.01 0.76 -1.67
C GLY A 203 26.14 -0.44 -1.33
N GLU A 204 26.80 -1.47 -0.79
CA GLU A 204 26.13 -2.64 -0.22
C GLU A 204 25.12 -2.15 0.83
N TYR A 205 23.94 -2.77 0.85
CA TYR A 205 22.83 -2.46 1.77
C TYR A 205 22.07 -1.15 1.52
N VAL A 206 22.47 -0.31 0.56
CA VAL A 206 21.71 0.93 0.26
C VAL A 206 20.63 0.65 -0.78
N ARG A 207 19.37 0.74 -0.35
CA ARG A 207 18.19 0.82 -1.21
C ARG A 207 18.04 2.28 -1.68
N GLN A 208 18.19 2.50 -2.98
CA GLN A 208 18.16 3.85 -3.57
C GLN A 208 16.78 4.50 -3.41
N ILE A 209 15.73 3.73 -3.66
CA ILE A 209 14.33 4.12 -3.48
C ILE A 209 13.59 2.93 -2.86
N SER A 210 13.31 3.01 -1.56
CA SER A 210 12.55 1.99 -0.82
C SER A 210 11.05 2.27 -0.76
N ASP A 211 10.61 3.50 -1.06
CA ASP A 211 9.23 3.82 -1.44
C ASP A 211 9.18 5.18 -2.18
N LEU A 212 8.09 5.47 -2.89
CA LEU A 212 7.89 6.69 -3.65
C LEU A 212 6.46 7.24 -3.53
N ALA A 213 6.33 8.56 -3.38
CA ALA A 213 5.05 9.25 -3.25
C ALA A 213 4.98 10.51 -4.11
N LEU A 214 3.76 10.86 -4.54
CA LEU A 214 3.49 12.08 -5.31
C LEU A 214 2.42 12.90 -4.60
N ASP A 215 2.65 14.21 -4.47
CA ASP A 215 1.60 15.12 -4.01
C ASP A 215 0.67 15.56 -5.16
N SER A 216 -0.35 16.34 -4.82
CA SER A 216 -1.33 16.85 -5.79
C SER A 216 -0.74 17.82 -6.82
N GLN A 217 0.44 18.39 -6.54
CA GLN A 217 1.17 19.29 -7.43
C GLN A 217 2.19 18.51 -8.29
N GLY A 218 2.27 17.19 -8.09
CA GLY A 218 3.19 16.31 -8.78
C GLY A 218 4.60 16.35 -8.22
N ASN A 219 4.85 16.94 -7.04
CA ASN A 219 6.18 16.83 -6.42
C ASN A 219 6.44 15.39 -6.02
N LEU A 220 7.65 14.91 -6.33
CA LEU A 220 8.07 13.53 -6.13
C LEU A 220 8.91 13.41 -4.87
N TYR A 221 8.47 12.53 -3.99
CA TYR A 221 9.09 12.21 -2.71
C TYR A 221 9.54 10.75 -2.72
N ILE A 222 10.65 10.46 -2.06
CA ILE A 222 11.14 9.09 -1.89
C ILE A 222 11.59 8.86 -0.46
N ALA A 223 11.65 7.59 -0.07
CA ALA A 223 12.55 7.11 0.97
C ALA A 223 13.78 6.44 0.34
N SER A 224 14.93 6.62 0.98
CA SER A 224 16.12 5.79 0.76
C SER A 224 16.49 5.15 2.08
N THR A 225 16.97 3.91 2.04
CA THR A 225 17.15 3.10 3.24
C THR A 225 18.45 2.31 3.18
N ARG A 226 19.16 2.26 4.31
CA ARG A 226 20.26 1.33 4.53
C ARG A 226 19.72 0.13 5.29
N ASP A 227 19.81 -1.03 4.66
CA ASP A 227 19.29 -2.29 5.13
C ASP A 227 20.37 -3.38 5.05
N PRO A 228 21.11 -3.61 6.15
CA PRO A 228 22.12 -4.66 6.24
C PRO A 228 21.54 -6.07 6.47
N GLY A 229 20.21 -6.24 6.42
CA GLY A 229 19.48 -7.47 6.73
C GLY A 229 18.56 -7.33 7.94
N ASP A 230 17.94 -8.44 8.32
CA ASP A 230 16.75 -8.55 9.18
C ASP A 230 16.85 -7.93 10.59
N LYS A 231 18.06 -7.55 11.04
CA LYS A 231 18.32 -7.01 12.38
C LYS A 231 18.91 -5.60 12.37
N GLY A 232 19.05 -5.01 11.18
CA GLY A 232 19.67 -3.70 11.03
C GLY A 232 21.13 -3.68 11.50
N ALA A 233 21.65 -2.55 12.01
CA ALA A 233 20.93 -1.30 12.25
C ALA A 233 20.47 -0.63 10.94
N PHE A 234 19.19 -0.25 10.92
CA PHE A 234 18.58 0.47 9.82
C PHE A 234 18.83 1.97 9.92
N ARG A 235 18.82 2.64 8.77
CA ARG A 235 18.79 4.11 8.69
C ARG A 235 18.11 4.51 7.40
N SER A 236 17.24 5.49 7.47
CA SER A 236 16.52 5.99 6.30
C SER A 236 16.59 7.51 6.19
N ALA A 237 16.32 8.00 5.00
CA ALA A 237 16.14 9.42 4.75
C ALA A 237 15.03 9.64 3.72
N ILE A 238 14.26 10.71 3.91
CA ILE A 238 13.16 11.09 3.01
C ILE A 238 13.56 12.37 2.28
N TYR A 239 13.37 12.39 0.97
CA TYR A 239 13.73 13.50 0.10
C TYR A 239 12.56 13.92 -0.78
N ARG A 240 12.50 15.21 -1.12
CA ARG A 240 11.83 15.68 -2.35
C ARG A 240 12.88 15.73 -3.46
N ILE A 241 12.69 14.92 -4.50
CA ILE A 241 13.72 14.68 -5.53
C ILE A 241 13.39 15.32 -6.88
N GLY A 242 12.21 15.90 -7.03
CA GLY A 242 11.78 16.46 -8.30
C GLY A 242 10.27 16.59 -8.40
N ARG A 243 9.76 16.49 -9.63
CA ARG A 243 8.33 16.57 -9.92
C ARG A 243 7.97 15.82 -11.20
N VAL A 244 6.69 15.52 -11.35
CA VAL A 244 6.08 15.08 -12.60
C VAL A 244 5.48 16.30 -13.31
N SER A 245 5.82 16.49 -14.58
CA SER A 245 5.39 17.64 -15.37
C SER A 245 5.00 17.24 -16.79
N GLY A 246 3.71 17.38 -17.10
CA GLY A 246 3.19 17.37 -18.47
C GLY A 246 3.74 16.26 -19.38
N GLU A 247 4.16 16.65 -20.59
CA GLU A 247 4.69 15.75 -21.62
C GLU A 247 6.09 15.20 -21.31
N SER A 248 6.85 15.86 -20.43
CA SER A 248 8.21 15.49 -20.06
C SER A 248 8.26 14.30 -19.10
N GLY A 249 7.16 14.02 -18.38
CA GLY A 249 7.13 12.96 -17.38
C GLY A 249 7.84 13.38 -16.09
N VAL A 250 8.84 12.61 -15.65
CA VAL A 250 9.61 12.89 -14.42
C VAL A 250 10.75 13.86 -14.70
N ILE A 251 10.84 14.92 -13.89
CA ILE A 251 11.93 15.90 -13.90
C ILE A 251 12.57 15.88 -12.52
N LEU A 252 13.84 15.50 -12.44
CA LEU A 252 14.61 15.47 -11.19
C LEU A 252 15.16 16.86 -10.86
N ASP A 253 15.14 17.20 -9.59
CA ASP A 253 15.80 18.39 -9.06
C ASP A 253 17.32 18.14 -9.06
N PRO A 254 18.15 19.10 -9.50
CA PRO A 254 19.61 18.92 -9.51
C PRO A 254 20.19 18.77 -8.11
N ASN A 255 19.48 19.26 -7.08
CA ASN A 255 19.81 19.09 -5.68
C ASN A 255 18.54 18.63 -4.95
N PRO A 256 18.36 17.31 -4.74
CA PRO A 256 17.23 16.81 -3.96
C PRO A 256 17.20 17.41 -2.56
N ARG A 257 16.02 17.81 -2.10
CA ARG A 257 15.84 18.45 -0.80
C ARG A 257 15.62 17.38 0.28
N PRO A 258 16.50 17.25 1.29
CA PRO A 258 16.24 16.38 2.44
C PRO A 258 15.07 16.94 3.25
N LEU A 259 14.19 16.05 3.69
CA LEU A 259 13.04 16.37 4.52
C LEU A 259 13.17 15.79 5.93
N GLY A 260 13.92 14.70 6.08
CA GLY A 260 14.28 14.15 7.39
C GLY A 260 15.16 12.92 7.26
N GLU A 261 15.99 12.72 8.29
CA GLU A 261 16.75 11.50 8.51
C GLU A 261 16.15 10.75 9.71
N ILE A 262 16.10 9.43 9.60
CA ILE A 262 15.43 8.53 10.54
C ILE A 262 16.42 7.43 10.89
N ASP A 263 17.04 7.54 12.06
CA ASP A 263 17.98 6.54 12.56
C ASP A 263 17.25 5.39 13.25
N GLY A 264 17.70 4.16 13.00
CA GLY A 264 17.19 2.95 13.65
C GLY A 264 15.92 2.37 13.05
N LEU A 265 15.36 2.95 11.98
CA LEU A 265 14.16 2.45 11.30
C LEU A 265 14.40 2.30 9.79
N LYS A 266 13.77 1.29 9.19
CA LYS A 266 13.75 0.96 7.76
C LYS A 266 12.45 1.48 7.15
N VAL A 267 12.50 2.65 6.54
CA VAL A 267 11.33 3.24 5.88
C VAL A 267 11.06 2.55 4.55
N GLU A 268 9.88 1.94 4.44
CA GLU A 268 9.35 1.28 3.23
C GLU A 268 7.91 1.73 2.90
N GLY A 269 7.39 2.71 3.64
CA GLY A 269 6.15 3.41 3.31
C GLY A 269 6.35 4.91 3.40
N VAL A 270 5.97 5.67 2.38
CA VAL A 270 5.89 7.12 2.38
C VAL A 270 4.58 7.51 1.71
N THR A 271 3.83 8.39 2.34
CA THR A 271 2.58 8.90 1.75
C THR A 271 2.28 10.30 2.20
N ILE A 272 1.31 10.92 1.53
CA ILE A 272 0.98 12.33 1.72
C ILE A 272 -0.50 12.43 2.06
N GLN A 273 -0.78 12.83 3.29
CA GLN A 273 -2.12 13.20 3.71
C GLN A 273 -2.41 14.62 3.22
N LYS A 274 -3.45 14.78 2.41
CA LYS A 274 -3.91 16.12 2.01
C LYS A 274 -4.73 16.74 3.12
N ARG A 275 -4.46 18.00 3.45
CA ARG A 275 -5.22 18.77 4.45
C ARG A 275 -5.40 20.21 3.95
N THR A 276 -6.43 20.87 4.47
CA THR A 276 -6.67 22.29 4.18
C THR A 276 -5.57 23.21 4.69
N THR A 277 -4.84 22.79 5.73
CA THR A 277 -3.73 23.53 6.35
C THR A 277 -2.38 23.27 5.69
N GLY A 278 -2.33 22.45 4.64
CA GLY A 278 -1.10 21.99 4.00
C GLY A 278 -0.95 20.47 4.06
N ASP A 279 -0.30 19.93 3.04
CA ASP A 279 -0.01 18.50 2.92
C ASP A 279 0.93 18.04 4.04
N ARG A 280 0.68 16.85 4.59
CA ARG A 280 1.46 16.26 5.67
C ARG A 280 2.04 14.93 5.21
N LEU A 281 3.36 14.79 5.28
CA LEU A 281 4.03 13.53 4.99
C LEU A 281 3.93 12.57 6.18
N PHE A 282 3.73 11.30 5.85
CA PHE A 282 3.82 10.19 6.78
C PHE A 282 4.76 9.14 6.24
N PHE A 283 5.35 8.38 7.16
CA PHE A 283 6.14 7.22 6.83
C PHE A 283 5.71 5.99 7.63
N GLY A 284 5.86 4.83 7.00
CA GLY A 284 5.72 3.49 7.56
C GLY A 284 7.05 2.75 7.52
N THR A 285 7.26 1.82 8.45
CA THR A 285 8.51 1.04 8.53
C THR A 285 8.22 -0.45 8.45
N ASP A 286 9.18 -1.16 7.88
CA ASP A 286 9.30 -2.61 7.88
C ASP A 286 10.58 -2.94 8.66
N ASP A 287 10.52 -2.93 9.98
CA ASP A 287 11.72 -3.15 10.80
C ASP A 287 11.97 -4.66 11.03
N GLU A 288 11.49 -5.50 10.11
CA GLU A 288 11.74 -6.94 10.05
C GLU A 288 11.31 -7.63 11.36
N ASP A 289 12.27 -8.10 12.18
CA ASP A 289 12.01 -8.74 13.47
C ASP A 289 11.33 -7.81 14.51
N TYR A 290 11.28 -6.49 14.27
CA TYR A 290 10.78 -5.48 15.21
C TYR A 290 9.37 -4.95 14.91
N GLY A 291 8.78 -5.32 13.78
CA GLY A 291 7.46 -4.88 13.36
C GLY A 291 7.44 -3.45 12.81
N GLY A 292 6.23 -2.94 12.54
CA GLY A 292 6.05 -1.65 11.91
C GLY A 292 5.92 -0.46 12.87
N VAL A 293 6.41 0.68 12.42
CA VAL A 293 6.16 2.01 12.99
C VAL A 293 5.46 2.86 11.93
N PHE A 294 4.43 3.61 12.33
CA PHE A 294 3.74 4.56 11.45
C PHE A 294 3.68 5.93 12.12
N ARG A 295 4.26 6.95 11.48
CA ARG A 295 4.38 8.30 12.05
C ARG A 295 4.30 9.39 10.98
N PRO A 296 3.81 10.59 11.34
CA PRO A 296 4.04 11.77 10.52
C PRO A 296 5.53 12.13 10.53
N LEU A 297 6.05 12.59 9.39
CA LEU A 297 7.36 13.23 9.35
C LEU A 297 7.26 14.59 10.08
N PRO A 298 8.14 14.92 11.03
CA PRO A 298 8.13 16.22 11.68
C PRO A 298 8.30 17.35 10.66
N GLU A 299 7.52 18.42 10.81
CA GLU A 299 7.76 19.66 10.07
C GLU A 299 9.03 20.31 10.64
N GLY A 300 10.02 20.56 9.78
CA GLY A 300 11.27 21.24 10.12
C GLY A 300 11.18 22.75 10.10
#